data_AF-A0A7W7HPR7-F1
#
_entry.id   AF-A0A7W7HPR7-F1
#
_cell.length_a   1.000
_cell.length_b   1.000
_cell.length_c   1.000
_cell.angle_alpha   90.00
_cell.angle_beta   90.00
_cell.angle_gamma   90.00
#
_symmetry.space_group_name_H-M   'P 1'
#
loop_
_entity.id
_entity.type
_entity.pdbx_description
1 polymer ?
#
loop_
_entity_poly.entity_id
_entity_poly.type
_entity_poly.pdbx_seq_one_letter_code
_entity_poly.pdbx_strand_id
1 'polypeptide(L)' 'MDLRPTQSGQVALLVYSALDRLVENCGESQPWTVLPATELERIREATGFELILLDVCIPERLRRGAEGDQP' A
#
# COMPACT_ATOMS: atom_id res chain seq x y z
N MET A 1 -4.90 2.27 2.75
CA MET A 1 -3.47 2.32 3.09
C MET A 1 -2.98 0.90 3.27
N ASP A 2 -1.80 0.59 2.74
CA ASP A 2 -1.24 -0.76 2.74
C ASP A 2 0.21 -0.71 3.25
N LEU A 3 0.47 -1.34 4.40
CA LEU A 3 1.80 -1.45 4.99
C LEU A 3 2.39 -2.80 4.62
N ARG A 4 3.63 -2.80 4.14
CA ARG A 4 4.32 -4.01 3.68
C ARG A 4 5.67 -4.15 4.38
N PRO A 5 5.98 -5.32 4.96
CA PRO A 5 7.33 -5.59 5.43
C PRO A 5 8.27 -5.69 4.23
N THR A 6 9.47 -5.15 4.39
CA THR A 6 10.55 -5.28 3.42
C THR A 6 11.51 -6.37 3.85
N GLN A 7 12.29 -6.91 2.90
CA GLN A 7 13.32 -7.91 3.19
C GLN A 7 14.40 -7.39 4.15
N SER A 8 14.56 -6.07 4.23
CA SER A 8 15.51 -5.39 5.13
C SER A 8 14.97 -5.19 6.55
N GLY A 9 13.76 -5.70 6.86
CA GLY A 9 13.13 -5.58 8.17
C GLY A 9 12.37 -4.28 8.42
N GLN A 10 12.41 -3.35 7.47
CA GLN A 10 11.71 -2.07 7.54
C GLN A 10 10.27 -2.21 7.03
N VAL A 11 9.38 -1.32 7.44
CA VAL A 11 8.00 -1.25 6.93
C VAL A 11 7.90 -0.20 5.84
N ALA A 12 7.29 -0.55 4.71
CA ALA A 12 7.01 0.35 3.61
C ALA A 12 5.51 0.65 3.51
N LEU A 13 5.17 1.92 3.26
CA LEU A 13 3.81 2.37 2.98
C LEU A 13 3.60 2.45 1.46
N LEU A 14 2.63 1.69 0.94
CA LEU A 14 2.22 1.79 -0.46
C LEU A 14 1.25 2.96 -0.65
N VAL A 15 1.61 3.86 -1.55
CA VAL A 15 0.87 5.08 -1.88
C VAL A 15 0.72 5.18 -3.39
N TYR A 16 -0.45 5.62 -3.84
CA TYR A 16 -0.69 5.94 -5.24
C TYR A 16 -1.03 7.42 -5.37
N SER A 17 -0.47 8.04 -6.41
CA SER A 17 -0.73 9.46 -6.70
C SER A 17 -2.14 9.69 -7.26
N ALA A 18 -2.74 8.65 -7.85
CA ALA A 18 -4.07 8.70 -8.45
C ALA A 18 -4.83 7.38 -8.21
N LEU A 19 -6.16 7.48 -8.13
CA LEU A 19 -7.04 6.32 -7.98
C LEU A 19 -6.97 5.37 -9.19
N ASP A 20 -6.92 5.93 -10.40
CA ASP A 20 -6.83 5.14 -11.64
C ASP A 20 -5.59 4.23 -11.63
N ARG A 21 -4.42 4.79 -11.27
CA ARG A 21 -3.19 4.02 -11.10
C ARG A 21 -3.31 2.96 -10.00
N LEU A 22 -4.01 3.23 -8.91
CA LEU A 22 -4.26 2.24 -7.88
C LEU A 22 -5.05 1.06 -8.45
N VAL A 23 -6.11 1.32 -9.22
CA VAL A 23 -6.94 0.28 -9.82
C VAL A 23 -6.15 -0.54 -10.85
N GLU A 24 -5.37 0.10 -11.72
CA GLU A 24 -4.52 -0.59 -12.69
C GLU A 24 -3.45 -1.48 -12.03
N ASN A 25 -2.83 -0.99 -10.96
CA ASN A 25 -1.66 -1.65 -10.35
C ASN A 25 -2.01 -2.62 -9.21
N CYS A 26 -3.11 -2.39 -8.48
CA CYS A 26 -3.55 -3.16 -7.32
C CYS A 26 -4.86 -3.92 -7.53
N GLY A 27 -5.63 -3.60 -8.58
CA GLY A 27 -6.94 -4.17 -8.83
C GLY A 27 -8.06 -3.48 -8.03
N GLU A 28 -9.30 -3.67 -8.48
CA GLU A 28 -10.49 -2.98 -7.95
C GLU A 28 -10.88 -3.40 -6.53
N SER A 29 -10.48 -4.59 -6.08
CA SER A 29 -10.88 -5.15 -4.78
C SER A 29 -10.07 -4.66 -3.58
N GLN A 30 -8.95 -3.94 -3.79
CA GLN A 30 -8.09 -3.58 -2.67
C GLN A 30 -8.61 -2.36 -1.90
N PRO A 31 -8.81 -2.44 -0.57
CA PRO A 31 -9.29 -1.30 0.21
C PRO A 31 -8.26 -0.16 0.21
N TRP A 32 -8.70 1.01 -0.20
CA TRP A 32 -7.88 2.21 -0.28
C TRP A 32 -8.49 3.38 0.50
N THR A 33 -7.67 4.37 0.79
CA THR A 33 -8.10 5.65 1.37
C THR A 33 -7.26 6.76 0.78
N VAL A 34 -7.86 7.93 0.59
CA VAL A 34 -7.16 9.15 0.16
C VAL A 34 -6.80 9.93 1.41
N LEU A 35 -5.53 10.32 1.49
CA LEU A 35 -5.01 11.14 2.56
C LEU A 35 -4.12 12.25 1.98
N PRO A 36 -4.13 13.46 2.54
CA PRO A 36 -3.22 14.51 2.13
C PRO A 36 -1.79 14.15 2.55
N ALA A 37 -0.81 14.50 1.73
CA ALA A 37 0.61 14.20 2.00
C ALA A 37 1.10 14.77 3.35
N THR A 38 0.45 15.81 3.86
CA THR A 38 0.73 16.39 5.19
C THR A 38 0.46 15.43 6.34
N GLU A 39 -0.39 14.42 6.16
CA GLU A 39 -0.69 13.40 7.18
C GLU A 39 0.34 12.25 7.18
N LEU A 40 1.25 12.19 6.20
CA LEU A 40 2.26 11.12 6.11
C LEU A 40 3.16 11.09 7.35
N GLU A 41 3.50 12.25 7.92
CA GLU A 41 4.30 12.33 9.14
C GLU A 41 3.59 11.66 10.32
N ARG A 42 2.30 11.97 10.53
CA ARG A 42 1.51 11.31 11.58
C ARG A 42 1.41 9.81 11.38
N ILE A 43 1.23 9.36 10.13
CA ILE A 43 1.16 7.93 9.81
C ILE A 43 2.52 7.27 10.08
N ARG A 44 3.62 7.96 9.80
CA ARG A 44 4.97 7.48 10.10
C ARG A 44 5.15 7.31 11.60
N GLU A 45 4.77 8.31 12.39
CA GLU A 45 4.83 8.24 13.85
C GLU A 45 3.98 7.09 14.42
N ALA A 46 2.80 6.84 13.83
CA ALA A 46 1.88 5.80 14.30
C ALA A 46 2.28 4.37 13.89
N THR A 47 2.91 4.21 12.73
CA THR A 47 3.15 2.87 12.12
C THR A 47 4.63 2.49 12.04
N GLY A 48 5.53 3.46 12.16
CA GLY A 48 6.97 3.26 12.02
C GLY A 48 7.41 2.95 10.59
N PHE A 49 6.62 3.30 9.55
CA PHE A 49 7.08 3.10 8.18
C PHE A 49 8.31 3.98 7.89
N GLU A 50 9.28 3.44 7.16
CA GLU A 50 10.50 4.17 6.81
C GLU A 50 10.61 4.44 5.31
N LEU A 51 9.77 3.76 4.51
CA LEU A 51 9.83 3.78 3.06
C LEU A 51 8.43 4.03 2.49
N ILE A 52 8.36 4.78 1.39
CA ILE A 52 7.14 4.94 0.60
C ILE A 52 7.35 4.27 -0.76
N LEU A 53 6.45 3.35 -1.09
CA LEU A 53 6.35 2.78 -2.44
C LEU A 53 5.31 3.60 -3.20
N LEU A 54 5.76 4.45 -4.12
CA LEU A 54 4.89 5.33 -4.89
C LEU A 54 4.61 4.72 -6.27
N ASP A 55 3.34 4.56 -6.62
CA ASP A 55 2.88 4.12 -7.95
C ASP A 55 3.55 2.82 -8.45
N VAL A 56 3.89 1.92 -7.52
CA VAL A 56 4.54 0.65 -7.83
C VAL A 56 3.51 -0.37 -8.29
N CYS A 57 3.77 -1.02 -9.44
CA CYS A 57 2.96 -2.16 -9.88
C CYS A 57 3.13 -3.34 -8.94
N ILE A 58 2.04 -3.78 -8.31
CA ILE A 58 2.05 -4.94 -7.44
C ILE A 58 1.72 -6.19 -8.27
N PRO A 59 2.62 -7.20 -8.32
CA PRO A 59 2.34 -8.47 -8.98
C PRO A 59 1.07 -9.10 -8.41
N GLU A 60 0.26 -9.74 -9.26
CA GLU A 60 -1.06 -10.27 -8.88
C GLU A 60 -1.02 -11.15 -7.62
N ARG A 61 -0.04 -12.06 -7.51
CA ARG A 61 0.18 -12.91 -6.34
C ARG A 61 0.44 -12.17 -5.00
N LEU A 62 0.77 -10.88 -5.05
CA LEU A 62 1.04 -10.03 -3.90
C LEU A 62 -0.06 -8.97 -3.68
N ARG A 63 -1.12 -8.98 -4.48
CA ARG A 63 -2.29 -8.11 -4.30
C ARG A 63 -3.14 -8.66 -3.18
N ARG A 64 -3.60 -7.80 -2.26
CA ARG A 64 -4.50 -8.24 -1.19
C ARG A 64 -5.88 -8.53 -1.80
N GLY A 65 -6.32 -9.78 -1.68
CA GLY A 65 -7.55 -10.29 -2.32
C GLY A 65 -7.30 -11.24 -3.50
N ALA A 66 -6.05 -11.51 -3.88
CA ALA A 66 -5.72 -12.44 -4.96
C ALA A 66 -5.67 -13.92 -4.55
N GLU A 67 -5.77 -14.23 -3.26
CA GLU A 67 -6.02 -15.58 -2.74
C GLU A 67 -7.10 -15.47 -1.65
N GLY A 68 -8.09 -16.35 -1.72
CA GLY A 68 -9.32 -16.35 -0.91
C GLY A 68 -9.07 -16.23 0.59
N ASP A 69 -10.05 -15.79 1.35
CA ASP A 69 -10.90 -16.80 2.01
C ASP A 69 -10.37 -18.24 1.83
N GLN A 70 -9.61 -18.70 2.81
CA GLN A 70 -9.53 -20.11 3.13
C GLN A 70 -9.44 -20.26 4.65
N PRO A 71 -10.09 -21.30 5.19
CA PRO A 71 -10.90 -21.28 6.42
C PRO A 71 -10.14 -21.43 7.74
#